data_AF-A0A0B6XVZ5-F1
#
_entry.id   AF-A0A0B6XVZ5-F1
#
_cell.length_a   1.000
_cell.length_b   1.000
_cell.length_c   1.000
_cell.angle_alpha   90.00
_cell.angle_beta   90.00
_cell.angle_gamma   90.00
#
_symmetry.space_group_name_H-M   'P 1'
#
loop_
_entity.id
_entity.type
_entity.pdbx_description
1 polymer ?
#
loop_
_entity_poly.entity_id
_entity_poly.type
_entity_poly.pdbx_seq_one_letter_code
_entity_poly.pdbx_strand_id
1 'polypeptide(L)' 'AVNPFKFFPIYNPKYVSMYQNKRLGDLPPHIFAVADAAYHSMLRQKQNQCIVISGESGSGKTESTNL' A
#
# COMPACT_ATOMS: atom_id res chain seq x y z
N ALA A 1 -2.24 -7.08 -6.46
CA ALA A 1 -0.83 -6.86 -6.84
C ALA A 1 -0.34 -8.09 -7.59
N VAL A 2 0.61 -7.93 -8.52
CA VAL A 2 1.23 -9.05 -9.24
C VAL A 2 2.68 -9.14 -8.79
N ASN A 3 3.14 -10.33 -8.38
CA ASN A 3 4.53 -10.52 -7.97
C ASN A 3 5.46 -10.33 -9.18
N PRO A 4 6.38 -9.34 -9.16
CA PRO A 4 7.30 -9.11 -10.27
C PRO A 4 8.41 -10.16 -10.41
N PHE A 5 8.61 -11.03 -9.40
CA PHE A 5 9.75 -11.96 -9.29
C PHE A 5 11.13 -11.31 -9.48
N LYS A 6 11.20 -9.99 -9.34
CA LYS A 6 12.39 -9.14 -9.46
C LYS A 6 12.29 -7.98 -8.47
N PHE A 7 13.43 -7.57 -7.94
CA PHE A 7 13.49 -6.40 -7.08
C PHE A 7 13.23 -5.13 -7.89
N PHE A 8 12.23 -4.35 -7.49
CA PHE A 8 12.00 -3.01 -7.99
C PHE A 8 12.21 -2.02 -6.83
N PRO A 9 12.97 -0.93 -7.02
CA PRO A 9 13.23 0.05 -5.97
C PRO A 9 12.02 0.98 -5.75
N ILE A 10 10.81 0.45 -5.78
CA ILE A 10 9.53 1.18 -5.63
C ILE A 10 9.06 1.26 -4.17
N TYR A 11 9.73 0.54 -3.27
CA TYR A 11 9.38 0.46 -1.86
C TYR A 11 10.28 1.29 -0.94
N ASN A 12 11.02 2.25 -1.50
CA ASN A 12 11.92 3.09 -0.73
C ASN A 12 11.17 4.25 -0.02
N PRO A 13 11.79 4.92 0.97
CA PRO A 13 11.17 6.04 1.70
C PRO A 13 10.72 7.22 0.82
N LYS A 14 11.36 7.42 -0.34
CA LYS A 14 10.95 8.46 -1.30
C LYS A 14 9.59 8.15 -1.91
N TYR A 15 9.28 6.88 -2.18
CA TYR A 15 7.93 6.50 -2.62
C TYR A 15 6.92 6.66 -1.49
N VAL A 16 7.28 6.34 -0.25
CA VAL A 16 6.39 6.58 0.91
C VAL A 16 5.98 8.05 0.99
N SER A 17 6.93 8.99 0.94
CA SER A 17 6.63 10.43 1.00
C SER A 17 5.85 10.93 -0.22
N MET A 18 6.04 10.31 -1.38
CA MET A 18 5.29 10.66 -2.60
C MET A 18 3.78 10.38 -2.46
N TYR A 19 3.41 9.29 -1.79
CA TYR A 19 2.01 8.87 -1.62
C TYR A 19 1.31 9.47 -0.38
N GLN A 20 2.06 10.12 0.52
CA GLN A 20 1.49 10.79 1.69
C GLN A 20 0.54 11.93 1.29
N ASN A 21 -0.64 11.97 1.93
CA ASN A 21 -1.65 13.02 1.70
C ASN A 21 -2.13 13.14 0.25
N LYS A 22 -2.05 12.06 -0.53
CA LYS A 22 -2.56 12.02 -1.90
C LYS A 22 -3.89 11.28 -1.94
N ARG A 23 -4.80 11.72 -2.81
CA ARG A 23 -6.07 11.00 -2.98
C ARG A 23 -5.81 9.75 -3.81
N LEU A 24 -6.56 8.68 -3.51
CA LEU A 24 -6.62 7.49 -4.35
C LEU A 24 -7.01 7.91 -5.77
N GLY A 25 -6.19 7.54 -6.76
CA GLY A 25 -6.37 7.89 -8.16
C GLY A 25 -5.50 9.05 -8.67
N ASP A 26 -4.92 9.88 -7.79
CA ASP A 26 -4.03 10.99 -8.21
C ASP A 26 -2.65 10.48 -8.67
N LEU A 27 -2.23 9.33 -8.14
CA LEU A 27 -0.95 8.69 -8.41
C LEU A 27 -1.17 7.28 -8.96
N PRO A 28 -0.15 6.70 -9.63
CA PRO A 28 -0.20 5.31 -10.06
C PRO A 28 -0.57 4.35 -8.93
N PRO A 29 -1.23 3.22 -9.24
CA PRO A 29 -1.66 2.27 -8.23
C PRO A 29 -0.46 1.71 -7.45
N HIS A 30 -0.45 1.91 -6.13
CA HIS A 30 0.62 1.47 -5.24
C HIS A 30 0.07 1.10 -3.86
N ILE A 31 0.75 0.20 -3.14
CA ILE A 31 0.33 -0.23 -1.80
C ILE A 31 0.31 0.92 -0.78
N PHE A 32 1.26 1.85 -0.90
CA PHE A 32 1.30 3.07 -0.09
C PHE A 32 0.08 3.97 -0.28
N ALA A 33 -0.56 3.99 -1.46
CA ALA A 33 -1.79 4.74 -1.66
C ALA A 33 -2.96 4.14 -0.85
N VAL A 34 -3.02 2.81 -0.75
CA VAL A 34 -4.02 2.10 0.05
C VAL A 34 -3.77 2.32 1.53
N ALA A 35 -2.50 2.28 1.97
CA ALA A 35 -2.11 2.53 3.34
C ALA A 35 -2.45 3.97 3.78
N ASP A 36 -2.11 4.99 2.97
CA ASP A 36 -2.44 6.39 3.25
C ASP A 36 -3.95 6.63 3.32
N ALA A 37 -4.71 6.03 2.40
CA ALA A 37 -6.17 6.14 2.40
C ALA A 37 -6.81 5.48 3.64
N ALA A 38 -6.31 4.31 4.06
CA ALA A 38 -6.76 3.65 5.28
C ALA A 38 -6.42 4.49 6.52
N TYR A 39 -5.19 5.00 6.62
CA TYR A 39 -4.77 5.88 7.71
C TYR A 39 -5.65 7.14 7.82
N HIS A 40 -5.88 7.83 6.70
CA HIS A 40 -6.75 9.00 6.70
C HIS A 40 -8.20 8.68 7.01
N SER A 41 -8.70 7.51 6.58
CA SER A 41 -10.06 7.07 6.93
C SER A 41 -10.18 6.76 8.42
N MET A 42 -9.15 6.14 9.02
CA MET A 42 -9.06 5.92 10.47
C MET A 42 -9.14 7.24 11.24
N LEU A 43 -8.38 8.26 10.84
CA LEU A 43 -8.37 9.57 11.50
C LEU A 43 -9.71 10.31 11.35
N ARG A 44 -10.31 10.29 10.15
CA ARG A 44 -11.58 11.00 9.89
C ARG A 44 -12.77 10.32 10.58
N GLN A 45 -12.85 9.00 10.49
CA GLN A 45 -14.01 8.24 10.99
C GLN A 45 -13.85 7.83 12.45
N LYS A 46 -12.63 7.95 13.02
CA LYS A 46 -12.28 7.49 14.37
C LYS A 46 -12.64 6.01 14.60
N GLN A 47 -12.42 5.19 13.57
CA GLN A 47 -12.69 3.76 13.58
C GLN A 47 -11.48 2.98 13.07
N ASN A 48 -11.22 1.83 13.68
CA ASN A 48 -10.14 0.94 13.27
C ASN A 48 -10.33 0.50 11.81
N GLN A 49 -9.22 0.39 11.08
CA GLN A 49 -9.22 -0.03 9.67
C GLN A 49 -8.48 -1.36 9.53
N CYS A 50 -8.89 -2.17 8.56
CA CYS A 50 -8.26 -3.44 8.24
C CYS A 50 -7.95 -3.48 6.74
N ILE A 51 -6.71 -3.83 6.39
CA ILE A 51 -6.29 -4.07 5.00
C ILE A 51 -6.20 -5.59 4.82
N VAL A 52 -7.05 -6.13 3.95
CA VAL A 52 -7.06 -7.56 3.63
C VAL A 52 -6.21 -7.80 2.39
N ILE A 53 -5.11 -8.54 2.55
CA ILE A 53 -4.22 -8.95 1.44
C ILE A 53 -4.46 -10.43 1.14
N SER A 54 -5.07 -10.72 -0.01
CA SER A 54 -5.36 -12.08 -0.48
C SER A 54 -4.55 -12.43 -1.73
N GLY A 55 -4.40 -13.74 -1.99
CA GLY A 55 -3.64 -14.29 -3.12
C GLY A 55 -3.12 -15.69 -2.86
N GLU A 56 -2.80 -16.43 -3.92
CA GLU A 56 -2.25 -17.80 -3.84
C GLU A 56 -0.84 -17.84 -3.20
N SER A 57 -0.33 -19.03 -2.88
CA SER A 57 1.05 -19.16 -2.38
C SER A 57 2.04 -18.61 -3.42
N GLY A 58 3.05 -17.85 -2.98
CA GLY A 58 4.03 -17.21 -3.88
C GLY A 58 3.58 -15.90 -4.55
N SER A 59 2.34 -15.44 -4.35
CA SER A 59 1.81 -14.20 -4.95
C SER A 59 2.37 -12.89 -4.38
N GLY A 60 3.26 -12.95 -3.37
CA GLY A 60 3.90 -11.77 -2.78
C GLY A 60 3.12 -11.11 -1.63
N LYS A 61 2.20 -11.83 -0.98
CA LYS A 61 1.44 -11.32 0.20
C LYS A 61 2.36 -10.88 1.34
N THR A 62 3.30 -11.72 1.76
CA THR A 62 4.21 -11.44 2.88
C THR A 62 5.08 -10.22 2.60
N GLU A 63 5.61 -10.12 1.38
CA GLU A 63 6.34 -8.94 0.92
C GLU A 63 5.44 -7.71 0.94
N SER A 64 4.15 -7.82 0.60
CA SER A 64 3.21 -6.70 0.66
C SER A 64 2.87 -6.27 2.09
N THR A 65 2.96 -7.15 3.08
CA THR A 65 2.65 -6.83 4.49
C THR A 65 3.83 -6.18 5.23
N ASN A 66 5.07 -6.47 4.83
CA ASN A 66 6.29 -6.01 5.53
C ASN A 66 6.80 -4.63 5.08
N LEU A 67 6.07 -3.93 4.21
CA LEU A 67 6.43 -2.64 3.58
C LEU A 67 5.77 -1.45 4.27
#